data_AF-A0A0P9DBC7-F1
#
_entry.id   AF-A0A0P9DBC7-F1
#
_cell.length_a   1.000
_cell.length_b   1.000
_cell.length_c   1.000
_cell.angle_alpha   90.00
_cell.angle_beta   90.00
_cell.angle_gamma   90.00
#
_symmetry.space_group_name_H-M   'P 1'
#
loop_
_entity.id
_entity.type
_entity.pdbx_description
1 polymer ?
#
loop_
_entity_poly.entity_id
_entity_poly.type
_entity_poly.pdbx_seq_one_letter_code
_entity_poly.pdbx_strand_id
1 'polypeptide(L)'
;MKKRTWFAAVGAVLVIGVTGLLYWQSRPQNASRPAVSQATNALKFKAVREDLTNIVEVKGKSSYQKETYINAPFGAYVTAWSVKDGSQVAKGDVLFR
;
A
#
# COMPACT_ATOMS: atom_id res chain seq x y z
N MET A 1 19.98 -75.76 19.94
CA MET A 1 19.37 -74.47 20.39
C MET A 1 17.87 -74.51 20.05
N LYS A 2 16.99 -74.19 21.00
CA LYS A 2 15.53 -74.47 20.94
C LYS A 2 14.89 -73.84 19.70
N LYS A 3 14.25 -74.65 18.84
CA LYS A 3 13.65 -74.27 17.54
C LYS A 3 12.90 -72.92 17.53
N ARG A 4 12.30 -72.52 18.64
CA ARG A 4 11.62 -71.21 18.82
C ARG A 4 12.54 -70.00 18.69
N THR A 5 13.79 -70.08 19.18
CA THR A 5 14.76 -68.98 19.05
C THR A 5 15.29 -68.86 17.62
N TRP A 6 15.31 -69.97 16.87
CA TRP A 6 15.68 -69.98 15.45
C TRP A 6 14.62 -69.29 14.59
N PHE A 7 13.34 -69.58 14.80
CA PHE A 7 12.26 -68.89 14.09
C PHE A 7 12.20 -67.40 14.42
N ALA A 8 12.45 -67.01 15.67
CA ALA A 8 12.54 -65.60 16.06
C ALA A 8 13.72 -64.89 15.37
N ALA A 9 14.88 -65.54 15.27
CA ALA A 9 16.03 -64.99 14.57
C ALA A 9 15.78 -64.84 13.06
N VAL A 10 15.19 -65.85 12.41
CA VAL A 10 14.83 -65.79 10.99
C VAL A 10 13.80 -64.71 10.72
N GLY A 11 12.78 -64.58 11.59
CA GLY A 11 11.78 -63.52 11.50
C GLY A 11 12.39 -62.13 11.63
N ALA A 12 13.32 -61.93 12.58
CA ALA A 12 14.01 -60.66 12.75
C ALA A 12 14.85 -60.27 11.53
N VAL A 13 15.57 -61.22 10.94
CA VAL A 13 16.35 -60.99 9.72
C VAL A 13 15.45 -60.63 8.54
N LEU A 14 14.30 -61.30 8.40
CA LEU A 14 13.33 -60.99 7.35
C LEU A 14 12.76 -59.58 7.48
N VAL A 15 12.39 -59.17 8.70
CA VAL A 15 11.87 -57.82 8.94
C VAL A 15 12.94 -56.78 8.62
N ILE A 16 14.17 -56.94 9.10
CA ILE A 16 15.25 -55.98 8.82
C ILE A 16 15.57 -55.93 7.32
N GLY A 17 15.61 -57.08 6.64
CA GLY A 17 15.86 -57.15 5.21
C GLY A 17 14.78 -56.43 4.38
N VAL A 18 13.51 -56.72 4.63
CA VAL A 18 12.38 -56.09 3.93
C VAL A 18 12.35 -54.59 4.20
N THR A 19 12.51 -54.17 5.45
CA THR A 19 12.48 -52.75 5.83
C THR A 19 13.65 -51.99 5.20
N GLY A 20 14.84 -52.59 5.16
CA GLY A 20 16.02 -52.02 4.51
C GLY A 20 15.85 -51.86 3.00
N LEU A 21 15.24 -52.85 2.33
CA LEU A 21 14.98 -52.85 0.89
C LEU A 21 13.91 -51.80 0.53
N LEU A 22 12.80 -51.75 1.26
CA LEU A 22 11.79 -50.70 1.09
C LEU A 22 12.35 -49.31 1.39
N TYR A 23 13.20 -49.16 2.41
CA TYR A 23 13.84 -47.88 2.70
C TYR A 23 14.82 -47.48 1.60
N TRP A 24 15.54 -48.41 0.98
CA TRP A 24 16.41 -48.08 -0.15
C TRP A 24 15.61 -47.69 -1.40
N GLN A 25 14.48 -48.36 -1.66
CA GLN A 25 13.60 -48.07 -2.78
C GLN A 25 12.77 -46.79 -2.58
N SER A 26 12.41 -46.44 -1.34
CA SER A 26 11.62 -45.25 -1.01
C SER A 26 12.47 -43.99 -0.85
N ARG A 27 13.80 -44.14 -0.71
CA ARG A 27 14.69 -42.99 -0.80
C ARG A 27 14.45 -42.35 -2.18
N PRO A 28 14.16 -41.04 -2.23
CA PRO A 28 14.28 -40.32 -3.47
C PRO A 28 15.76 -40.42 -3.86
N GLN A 29 16.07 -41.38 -4.74
CA GLN A 29 17.26 -41.33 -5.58
C GLN A 29 17.28 -39.91 -6.09
N ASN A 30 18.40 -39.18 -5.93
CA ASN A 30 18.52 -37.78 -6.33
C ASN A 30 18.05 -37.61 -7.78
N ALA A 31 16.74 -37.49 -7.94
CA ALA A 31 16.11 -36.76 -8.96
C ALA A 31 16.57 -35.37 -8.58
N SER A 32 17.69 -34.96 -9.19
CA SER A 32 17.60 -33.82 -10.07
C SER A 32 16.22 -33.89 -10.71
N ARG A 33 15.21 -33.39 -9.99
CA ARG A 33 13.94 -32.99 -10.55
C ARG A 33 14.43 -32.23 -11.76
N PRO A 34 14.21 -32.69 -13.01
CA PRO A 34 14.42 -31.77 -14.11
C PRO A 34 13.62 -30.58 -13.63
N ALA A 35 14.31 -29.46 -13.42
CA ALA A 35 13.59 -28.24 -13.13
C ALA A 35 12.67 -28.19 -14.32
N VAL A 36 11.40 -28.53 -14.12
CA VAL A 36 10.38 -28.18 -15.06
C VAL A 36 10.52 -26.70 -14.95
N SER A 37 11.33 -26.15 -15.86
CA SER A 37 11.37 -24.76 -16.17
C SER A 37 9.97 -24.58 -16.69
N GLN A 38 9.05 -24.41 -15.74
CA GLN A 38 7.82 -23.72 -15.96
C GLN A 38 8.38 -22.38 -16.39
N ALA A 39 8.59 -22.26 -17.69
CA ALA A 39 8.91 -21.03 -18.34
C ALA A 39 7.74 -20.17 -17.90
N THR A 40 7.96 -19.43 -16.82
CA THR A 40 7.13 -18.34 -16.44
C THR A 40 7.29 -17.45 -17.65
N ASN A 41 6.33 -17.57 -18.57
CA ASN A 41 6.09 -16.60 -19.62
C ASN A 41 5.66 -15.33 -18.91
N ALA A 42 6.58 -14.78 -18.12
CA ALA A 42 6.42 -13.57 -17.38
C ALA A 42 6.42 -12.49 -18.44
N LEU A 43 5.32 -11.74 -18.53
CA LEU A 43 5.27 -10.56 -19.37
C LEU A 43 6.45 -9.66 -18.99
N LYS A 44 7.38 -9.48 -19.93
CA LYS A 44 8.54 -8.60 -19.77
C LYS A 44 8.17 -7.25 -20.35
N PHE A 45 8.08 -6.23 -19.51
CA PHE A 45 7.96 -4.85 -19.95
C PHE A 45 9.36 -4.26 -20.11
N LYS A 46 9.57 -3.51 -21.19
CA LYS A 46 10.81 -2.75 -21.40
C LYS A 46 10.82 -1.61 -20.37
N ALA A 47 11.80 -1.59 -19.48
CA ALA A 47 12.00 -0.46 -18.59
C ALA A 47 12.39 0.78 -19.42
N VAL A 48 11.57 1.82 -19.36
CA VAL A 48 11.83 3.12 -20.01
C VAL A 48 11.94 4.15 -18.89
N ARG A 49 12.91 5.06 -19.02
CA ARG A 49 13.03 6.21 -18.13
C ARG A 49 12.08 7.27 -18.64
N GLU A 50 11.04 7.54 -17.86
CA GLU A 50 10.08 8.60 -18.12
C GLU A 50 10.22 9.67 -17.03
N ASP A 51 10.03 10.93 -17.41
CA ASP A 51 10.04 12.04 -16.48
C ASP A 51 8.67 12.10 -15.77
N LEU A 52 8.64 11.69 -14.50
CA LEU A 52 7.44 11.71 -13.69
C LEU A 52 7.25 13.07 -13.05
N THR A 53 6.10 13.70 -13.27
CA THR A 53 5.69 14.93 -12.57
C THR A 53 4.65 14.59 -11.51
N ASN A 54 4.93 14.92 -10.25
CA ASN A 54 3.99 14.73 -9.15
C ASN A 54 3.28 16.06 -8.84
N ILE A 55 1.96 16.08 -8.92
CA ILE A 55 1.13 17.22 -8.52
C ILE A 55 0.55 16.91 -7.14
N VAL A 56 0.80 17.77 -6.16
CA VAL A 56 0.22 17.67 -4.82
C VAL A 56 -0.89 18.69 -4.70
N GLU A 57 -2.13 18.22 -4.52
CA GLU A 57 -3.28 19.09 -4.27
C GLU A 57 -3.36 19.41 -2.77
N VAL A 58 -3.22 20.68 -2.42
CA VAL A 58 -3.38 21.15 -1.05
C VAL A 58 -4.79 21.68 -0.86
N LYS A 59 -5.54 21.04 0.04
CA LYS A 59 -6.90 21.45 0.40
C LYS A 59 -6.86 22.45 1.55
N GLY A 60 -7.54 23.58 1.38
CA GLY A 60 -7.66 24.62 2.40
C GLY A 60 -8.84 25.53 2.15
N LYS A 61 -9.31 26.22 3.19
CA LYS A 61 -10.28 27.32 3.06
C LYS A 61 -9.52 28.63 2.87
N SER A 62 -10.02 29.50 2.01
CA SER A 62 -9.51 30.86 1.89
C SER A 62 -10.04 31.74 3.01
N SER A 63 -9.22 32.66 3.52
CA SER A 63 -9.61 33.69 4.48
C SER A 63 -9.25 35.07 3.96
N TYR A 64 -9.98 36.09 4.41
CA TYR A 64 -9.58 37.48 4.14
C TYR A 64 -8.21 37.76 4.78
N GLN A 65 -7.32 38.40 4.04
CA GLN A 65 -6.04 38.85 4.58
C GLN A 65 -6.22 39.97 5.62
N LYS A 66 -7.25 40.81 5.41
CA LYS A 66 -7.62 41.89 6.32
C LYS A 66 -9.13 42.13 6.21
N GLU A 67 -9.79 42.16 7.35
CA GLU A 67 -11.21 42.51 7.48
C GLU A 67 -11.30 43.74 8.40
N THR A 68 -12.19 44.68 8.08
CA THR A 68 -12.38 45.89 8.88
C THR A 68 -13.85 46.22 8.95
N TYR A 69 -14.39 46.17 10.16
CA TYR A 69 -15.76 46.60 10.43
C TYR A 69 -15.80 48.12 10.47
N ILE A 70 -16.65 48.72 9.64
CA ILE A 70 -16.86 50.16 9.62
C ILE A 70 -18.10 50.48 10.44
N ASN A 71 -17.91 51.31 11.47
CA ASN A 71 -18.98 51.80 12.32
C ASN A 71 -19.09 53.33 12.17
N ALA A 72 -20.28 53.88 12.43
CA ALA A 72 -20.45 55.32 12.51
C ALA A 72 -19.64 55.89 13.69
N PRO A 73 -18.88 56.98 13.50
CA PRO A 73 -18.05 57.55 14.57
C PRO A 73 -18.85 58.28 15.66
N PHE A 74 -20.13 58.56 15.41
CA PHE A 74 -21.06 59.18 16.35
C PHE A 74 -22.48 58.70 16.07
N GLY A 75 -23.39 58.89 17.04
CA GLY A 75 -24.80 58.52 16.89
C GLY A 75 -25.54 59.51 16.00
N ALA A 76 -25.79 59.11 14.74
CA ALA A 76 -26.62 59.85 13.80
C ALA A 76 -27.30 58.88 12.81
N TYR A 77 -28.30 59.39 12.10
CA TYR A 77 -29.00 58.63 11.06
C TYR A 77 -28.24 58.71 9.74
N VAL A 78 -28.05 57.56 9.09
CA VAL A 78 -27.50 57.50 7.72
C VAL A 78 -28.56 57.99 6.74
N THR A 79 -28.24 59.06 6.00
CA THR A 79 -29.11 59.66 5.00
C THR A 79 -28.91 59.02 3.62
N ALA A 80 -27.68 58.67 3.28
CA ALA A 80 -27.36 58.06 1.98
C ALA A 80 -26.07 57.23 2.01
N TRP A 81 -26.06 56.17 1.20
CA TRP A 81 -24.86 55.38 0.89
C TRP A 81 -24.22 55.91 -0.40
N SER A 82 -22.91 56.14 -0.36
CA SER A 82 -22.14 56.65 -1.52
C SER A 82 -21.48 55.52 -2.33
N VAL A 83 -21.57 54.28 -1.86
CA VAL A 83 -20.98 53.08 -2.48
C VAL A 83 -22.05 52.00 -2.69
N LYS A 84 -21.82 51.10 -3.66
CA LYS A 84 -22.68 49.93 -3.90
C LYS A 84 -22.08 48.68 -3.25
N ASP A 85 -22.94 47.74 -2.88
CA ASP A 85 -22.50 46.46 -2.32
C ASP A 85 -21.56 45.73 -3.27
N GLY A 86 -20.48 45.15 -2.71
CA GLY A 86 -19.44 44.45 -3.47
C GLY A 86 -18.46 45.36 -4.23
N SER A 87 -18.60 46.69 -4.13
CA SER A 87 -17.65 47.62 -4.76
C SER A 87 -16.30 47.60 -4.04
N GLN A 88 -15.23 47.74 -4.82
CA GLN A 88 -13.92 48.03 -4.27
C GLN A 88 -13.88 49.49 -3.78
N VAL A 89 -13.35 49.70 -2.58
CA VAL A 89 -13.22 51.01 -1.94
C VAL A 89 -11.77 51.25 -1.52
N ALA A 90 -11.35 52.50 -1.51
CA ALA A 90 -10.03 52.93 -1.07
C ALA A 90 -10.05 53.49 0.34
N LYS A 91 -8.87 53.54 0.98
CA LYS A 91 -8.72 54.16 2.30
C LYS A 91 -9.02 55.66 2.19
N GLY A 92 -10.01 56.12 2.96
CA GLY A 92 -10.43 57.51 3.01
C GLY A 92 -11.70 57.79 2.21
N ASP A 93 -12.23 56.81 1.47
CA ASP A 93 -13.49 56.96 0.76
C ASP A 93 -14.65 57.18 1.73
N VAL A 94 -15.56 58.09 1.36
CA VAL A 94 -16.80 58.32 2.09
C VAL A 94 -17.79 57.22 1.74
N LEU A 95 -18.10 56.34 2.70
CA LEU A 95 -19.01 55.22 2.48
C LEU A 95 -20.47 55.61 2.65
N PHE A 96 -20.77 56.43 3.65
CA PHE A 96 -22.11 56.90 4.00
C PHE A 96 -22.07 58.34 4.54
N ARG A 97 -23.21 59.03 4.46
CA ARG A 97 -23.42 60.39 4.97
C ARG A 97 -24.66 60.45 5.85
#